data_AF-A0A3N5G5N4-F1
#
_entry.id   AF-A0A3N5G5N4-F1
#
_cell.length_a   1.000
_cell.length_b   1.000
_cell.length_c   1.000
_cell.angle_alpha   90.00
_cell.angle_beta   90.00
_cell.angle_gamma   90.00
#
_symmetry.space_group_name_H-M   'P 1'
#
loop_
_entity.id
_entity.type
_entity.pdbx_description
1 polymer ?
#
loop_
_entity_poly.entity_id
_entity_poly.type
_entity_poly.pdbx_seq_one_letter_code
_entity_poly.pdbx_strand_id
1 'polypeptide(L)'
;MMGRLRCAVLAAATMWVGVAPSAVAAADAARGRALYETRCGGCHDRSVHARAAKAAKSFDEVRGYVVSWDRQIGRLWRDDEIDAVTRYLNERYYRYPCPAPVCGTARG
;
A
#
# COMPACT_ATOMS: atom_id res chain seq x y z
N MET A 1 -14.02 60.95 30.64
CA MET A 1 -15.17 60.04 30.58
C MET A 1 -14.87 58.93 29.57
N MET A 2 -14.91 57.68 30.03
CA MET A 2 -15.14 56.40 29.32
C MET A 2 -14.52 56.25 27.90
N GLY A 3 -13.42 55.53 27.69
CA GLY A 3 -13.26 54.11 27.97
C GLY A 3 -13.73 53.29 26.77
N ARG A 4 -12.80 52.73 25.97
CA ARG A 4 -13.12 51.68 25.00
C ARG A 4 -12.08 50.57 25.05
N LEU A 5 -12.64 49.36 25.18
CA LEU A 5 -12.04 48.14 25.68
C LEU A 5 -11.02 47.55 24.71
N ARG A 6 -9.97 46.95 25.28
CA ARG A 6 -9.05 46.05 24.59
C ARG A 6 -9.78 44.74 24.29
N CYS A 7 -10.18 44.50 23.04
CA CYS A 7 -10.52 43.15 22.58
C CYS A 7 -9.22 42.39 22.33
N ALA A 8 -8.71 41.72 23.37
CA ALA A 8 -7.74 40.67 23.19
C ALA A 8 -8.45 39.48 22.52
N VAL A 9 -8.35 39.39 21.20
CA VAL A 9 -8.76 38.20 20.46
C VAL A 9 -7.71 37.13 20.74
N LEU A 10 -8.00 36.26 21.71
CA LEU A 10 -7.27 35.01 21.88
C LEU A 10 -7.59 34.15 20.66
N ALA A 11 -6.70 34.18 19.65
CA ALA A 11 -6.71 33.22 18.56
C ALA A 11 -6.35 31.85 19.15
N ALA A 12 -7.37 31.06 19.49
CA ALA A 12 -7.20 29.66 19.84
C ALA A 12 -6.75 28.92 18.58
N ALA A 13 -5.44 28.67 18.45
CA ALA A 13 -4.88 27.84 17.40
C ALA A 13 -5.33 26.39 17.64
N THR A 14 -6.36 25.96 16.93
CA THR A 14 -6.77 24.55 16.87
C THR A 14 -5.71 23.79 16.08
N MET A 15 -4.75 23.23 16.80
CA MET A 15 -3.72 22.35 16.26
C MET A 15 -4.39 21.05 15.80
N TRP A 16 -4.76 20.99 14.52
CA TRP A 16 -5.18 19.76 13.86
C TRP A 16 -4.01 18.79 13.88
N VAL A 17 -4.07 17.79 14.76
CA VAL A 17 -3.17 16.64 14.73
C VAL A 17 -3.55 15.82 13.49
N GLY A 18 -2.86 16.09 12.38
CA GLY A 18 -2.95 15.25 11.19
C GLY A 18 -2.41 13.87 11.50
N VAL A 19 -3.17 12.82 11.16
CA VAL A 19 -2.67 11.44 11.17
C VAL A 19 -1.60 11.32 10.09
N ALA A 20 -0.34 11.38 10.49
CA ALA A 20 0.77 11.14 9.58
C ALA A 20 0.82 9.65 9.21
N PRO A 21 1.00 9.29 7.92
CA PRO A 21 1.24 7.91 7.54
C PRO A 21 2.50 7.39 8.23
N SER A 22 2.46 6.16 8.74
CA SER A 22 3.61 5.56 9.42
C SER A 22 4.77 5.39 8.44
N ALA A 23 5.99 5.75 8.88
CA ALA A 23 7.20 5.60 8.06
C ALA A 23 7.42 4.14 7.61
N VAL A 24 6.97 3.18 8.43
CA VAL A 24 7.00 1.75 8.11
C VAL A 24 6.10 1.41 6.92
N ALA A 25 4.87 1.91 6.87
CA ALA A 25 3.96 1.64 5.75
C ALA A 25 4.47 2.23 4.43
N ALA A 26 5.10 3.41 4.49
CA ALA A 26 5.72 4.04 3.32
C ALA A 26 6.94 3.23 2.82
N ALA A 27 7.77 2.73 3.73
CA ALA A 27 8.92 1.88 3.40
C ALA A 27 8.48 0.55 2.75
N ASP A 28 7.45 -0.10 3.29
CA ASP A 28 6.89 -1.33 2.70
C ASP A 28 6.35 -1.10 1.28
N ALA A 29 5.61 -0.01 1.07
CA ALA A 29 5.07 0.33 -0.25
C ALA A 29 6.19 0.57 -1.28
N ALA A 30 7.26 1.26 -0.87
CA ALA A 30 8.43 1.47 -1.72
C ALA A 30 9.13 0.14 -2.04
N ARG A 31 9.28 -0.75 -1.04
CA ARG A 31 9.90 -2.07 -1.22
C ARG A 31 9.11 -2.95 -2.19
N GLY A 32 7.79 -3.07 -1.99
CA GLY A 32 6.93 -3.89 -2.85
C GLY A 32 6.97 -3.43 -4.31
N ARG A 33 6.94 -2.11 -4.54
CA ARG A 33 7.11 -1.52 -5.88
C ARG A 33 8.47 -1.88 -6.47
N ALA A 34 9.56 -1.67 -5.74
CA ALA A 34 10.91 -1.93 -6.25
C ALA A 34 11.11 -3.40 -6.65
N LEU A 35 10.61 -4.33 -5.84
CA LEU A 35 10.66 -5.77 -6.13
C LEU A 35 9.84 -6.12 -7.38
N TYR A 36 8.63 -5.58 -7.51
CA TYR A 36 7.80 -5.79 -8.70
C TYR A 36 8.50 -5.28 -9.98
N GLU A 37 8.96 -4.04 -9.97
CA GLU A 37 9.50 -3.39 -11.17
C GLU A 37 10.79 -4.04 -11.66
N THR A 38 11.59 -4.59 -10.76
CA THR A 38 12.87 -5.23 -11.11
C THR A 38 12.71 -6.69 -11.55
N ARG A 39 11.60 -7.37 -11.22
CA ARG A 39 11.48 -8.82 -11.39
C ARG A 39 10.31 -9.27 -12.24
N CYS A 40 9.14 -8.65 -12.11
CA CYS A 40 7.92 -9.17 -12.73
C CYS A 40 7.78 -8.80 -14.21
N GLY A 41 8.46 -7.75 -14.67
CA GLY A 41 8.43 -7.31 -16.08
C GLY A 41 9.42 -8.02 -17.02
N GLY A 42 10.21 -8.97 -16.51
CA GLY A 42 11.26 -9.62 -17.31
C GLY A 42 10.76 -10.68 -18.30
N CYS A 43 9.59 -11.27 -18.05
CA CYS A 43 9.05 -12.36 -18.88
C CYS A 43 7.83 -11.95 -19.71
N HIS A 44 7.03 -10.97 -19.25
CA HIS A 44 5.90 -10.43 -19.98
C HIS A 44 5.65 -8.97 -19.57
N ASP A 45 4.89 -8.26 -20.40
CA ASP A 45 4.45 -6.90 -20.11
C ASP A 45 3.40 -6.84 -18.98
N ARG A 46 3.14 -5.63 -18.44
CA ARG A 46 2.16 -5.39 -17.36
C ARG A 46 0.70 -5.53 -17.81
N SER A 47 0.42 -5.63 -19.10
CA SER A 47 -0.92 -5.87 -19.67
C SER A 47 -1.64 -7.09 -19.07
N VAL A 48 -0.90 -8.06 -18.50
CA VAL A 48 -1.49 -9.18 -17.72
C VAL A 48 -2.41 -8.73 -16.59
N HIS A 49 -2.24 -7.51 -16.06
CA HIS A 49 -3.09 -6.95 -15.01
C HIS A 49 -4.35 -6.25 -15.54
N ALA A 50 -4.38 -5.89 -16.83
CA ALA A 50 -5.47 -5.15 -17.48
C ALA A 50 -6.52 -6.06 -18.14
N ARG A 51 -6.27 -7.37 -18.20
CA ARG A 51 -7.20 -8.34 -18.79
C ARG A 51 -8.57 -8.33 -18.11
N ALA A 52 -9.63 -8.50 -18.89
CA ALA A 52 -11.02 -8.50 -18.40
C ALA A 52 -11.23 -9.55 -17.30
N ALA A 53 -10.70 -10.76 -17.48
CA ALA A 53 -10.72 -11.81 -16.48
C ALA A 53 -9.48 -11.75 -15.57
N LYS A 54 -9.57 -11.04 -14.43
CA LYS A 54 -8.48 -11.00 -13.42
C LYS A 54 -8.01 -12.39 -13.01
N ALA A 55 -6.69 -12.56 -12.84
CA ALA A 55 -6.05 -13.83 -12.47
C ALA A 55 -6.39 -14.32 -11.07
N ALA A 56 -6.33 -13.40 -10.12
CA ALA A 56 -6.78 -13.59 -8.76
C ALA A 56 -8.18 -13.00 -8.57
N LYS A 57 -8.92 -13.55 -7.61
CA LYS A 57 -10.25 -13.11 -7.15
C LYS A 57 -10.24 -12.65 -5.69
N SER A 58 -9.11 -12.77 -5.00
CA SER A 58 -8.94 -12.34 -3.61
C SER A 58 -7.51 -11.88 -3.35
N PHE A 59 -7.27 -11.22 -2.22
CA PHE A 59 -5.92 -10.87 -1.78
C PHE A 59 -5.02 -12.11 -1.62
N ASP A 60 -5.57 -13.18 -1.05
CA ASP A 60 -4.85 -14.44 -0.85
C ASP A 60 -4.46 -15.10 -2.17
N GLU A 61 -5.33 -15.03 -3.18
CA GLU A 61 -4.99 -15.50 -4.53
C GLU A 61 -3.91 -14.63 -5.17
N VAL A 62 -3.93 -13.30 -4.99
CA VAL A 62 -2.83 -12.42 -5.45
C VAL A 62 -1.52 -12.87 -4.81
N ARG A 63 -1.53 -13.12 -3.49
CA ARG A 63 -0.36 -13.63 -2.76
C ARG A 63 0.12 -14.97 -3.31
N GLY A 64 -0.81 -15.89 -3.57
CA GLY A 64 -0.51 -17.19 -4.16
C GLY A 64 0.18 -17.10 -5.53
N TYR A 65 -0.23 -16.15 -6.37
CA TYR A 65 0.47 -15.88 -7.63
C TYR A 65 1.88 -15.32 -7.39
N VAL A 66 2.05 -14.37 -6.46
CA VAL A 66 3.38 -13.81 -6.15
C VAL A 66 4.34 -14.91 -5.70
N VAL A 67 3.91 -15.81 -4.81
CA VAL A 67 4.69 -16.98 -4.38
C VAL A 67 5.03 -17.90 -5.56
N SER A 68 4.05 -18.16 -6.43
CA SER A 68 4.25 -19.05 -7.58
C SER A 68 5.29 -18.49 -8.56
N TRP A 69 5.21 -17.19 -8.85
CA TRP A 69 6.18 -16.54 -9.74
C TRP A 69 7.55 -16.38 -9.09
N ASP A 70 7.64 -15.99 -7.81
CA ASP A 70 8.90 -15.94 -7.05
C ASP A 70 9.68 -17.26 -7.14
N ARG A 71 8.98 -18.38 -6.95
CA ARG A 71 9.54 -19.74 -7.09
C ARG A 71 9.99 -20.01 -8.52
N GLN A 72 9.19 -19.63 -9.51
CA GLN A 72 9.50 -19.88 -10.92
C GLN A 72 10.75 -19.11 -11.37
N ILE A 73 10.96 -17.88 -10.88
CA ILE A 73 12.17 -17.09 -11.17
C ILE A 73 13.29 -17.29 -10.14
N GLY A 74 13.15 -18.26 -9.22
CA GLY A 74 14.19 -18.70 -8.29
C GLY A 74 14.68 -17.62 -7.31
N ARG A 75 13.79 -16.72 -6.86
CA ARG A 75 14.19 -15.59 -6.01
C ARG A 75 14.16 -15.88 -4.52
N LEU A 76 13.30 -16.80 -4.07
CA LEU A 76 13.22 -17.27 -2.69
C LEU A 76 12.99 -16.12 -1.70
N TRP A 77 12.05 -15.24 -2.02
CA TRP A 77 11.70 -14.11 -1.17
C TRP A 77 11.18 -14.54 0.20
N ARG A 78 11.45 -13.68 1.20
CA ARG A 78 10.90 -13.81 2.55
C ARG A 78 9.41 -13.46 2.55
N ASP A 79 8.67 -13.91 3.57
CA ASP A 79 7.23 -13.66 3.64
C ASP A 79 6.86 -12.17 3.64
N ASP A 80 7.67 -11.32 4.28
CA ASP A 80 7.47 -9.86 4.29
C ASP A 80 7.69 -9.23 2.91
N GLU A 81 8.57 -9.81 2.08
CA GLU A 81 8.78 -9.39 0.68
C GLU A 81 7.61 -9.81 -0.21
N ILE A 82 7.16 -11.06 -0.05
CA ILE A 82 5.96 -11.57 -0.71
C ILE A 82 4.77 -10.68 -0.38
N ASP A 83 4.59 -10.34 0.89
CA ASP A 83 3.48 -9.50 1.36
C ASP A 83 3.59 -8.06 0.85
N ALA A 84 4.79 -7.48 0.81
CA ALA A 84 5.01 -6.14 0.25
C ALA A 84 4.65 -6.08 -1.25
N VAL A 85 5.07 -7.07 -2.04
CA VAL A 85 4.72 -7.15 -3.47
C VAL A 85 3.23 -7.41 -3.67
N THR A 86 2.65 -8.30 -2.87
CA THR A 86 1.21 -8.60 -2.89
C THR A 86 0.40 -7.35 -2.61
N ARG A 87 0.77 -6.58 -1.57
CA ARG A 87 0.15 -5.30 -1.23
C ARG A 87 0.23 -4.31 -2.39
N TYR A 88 1.42 -4.14 -2.98
CA TYR A 88 1.62 -3.27 -4.13
C TYR A 88 0.74 -3.66 -5.33
N LEU A 89 0.71 -4.94 -5.70
CA LEU A 89 -0.13 -5.44 -6.78
C LEU A 89 -1.62 -5.25 -6.49
N ASN A 90 -2.03 -5.52 -5.25
CA ASN A 90 -3.41 -5.37 -4.83
C ASN A 90 -3.85 -3.90 -4.92
N GLU A 91 -3.05 -2.99 -4.33
CA GLU A 91 -3.30 -1.56 -4.39
C GLU A 91 -3.24 -1.02 -5.82
N ARG A 92 -2.38 -1.54 -6.70
CA ARG A 92 -2.26 -1.00 -8.05
C ARG A 92 -3.33 -1.51 -9.02
N TYR A 93 -3.72 -2.79 -8.91
CA TYR A 93 -4.44 -3.51 -9.97
C TYR A 93 -5.69 -4.30 -9.55
N TYR A 94 -5.75 -4.80 -8.32
CA TYR A 94 -6.80 -5.76 -7.92
C TYR A 94 -7.85 -5.18 -6.98
N ARG A 95 -7.45 -4.35 -6.02
CA ARG A 95 -8.34 -3.64 -5.06
C ARG A 95 -9.22 -4.58 -4.23
N TYR A 96 -8.68 -5.73 -3.82
CA TYR A 96 -9.38 -6.63 -2.90
C TYR A 96 -9.21 -6.20 -1.45
N PRO A 97 -10.14 -6.58 -0.54
CA PRO A 97 -9.96 -6.40 0.90
C PRO A 97 -8.63 -7.00 1.35
N CYS A 98 -7.77 -6.16 1.92
CA CYS A 98 -6.49 -6.62 2.43
C CYS A 98 -6.60 -7.00 3.92
N PRO A 99 -6.10 -8.19 4.33
CA PRO A 99 -6.08 -8.61 5.73
C PRO A 99 -5.29 -7.65 6.63
N ALA A 100 -5.77 -7.48 7.85
CA ALA A 100 -5.18 -6.57 8.81
C ALA A 100 -3.70 -6.87 9.16
N PRO A 101 -3.27 -8.13 9.31
CA PRO A 101 -1.87 -8.46 9.57
C PRO A 101 -0.91 -7.97 8.48
N VAL A 102 -1.39 -7.82 7.24
CA VAL A 102 -0.58 -7.42 6.09
C VAL A 102 -0.71 -5.92 5.79
N CYS A 103 -1.89 -5.32 5.96
CA CYS A 103 -2.15 -3.93 5.56
C CYS A 103 -2.47 -2.96 6.70
N GLY A 104 -2.53 -3.42 7.95
CA GLY A 104 -2.98 -2.62 9.09
C GLY A 104 -4.49 -2.66 9.23
N THR A 105 -5.20 -1.53 9.12
CA THR A 105 -6.67 -1.58 9.05
C THR A 105 -7.11 -2.19 7.72
N ALA A 106 -8.20 -2.96 7.74
CA ALA A 106 -8.77 -3.51 6.52
C ALA A 106 -9.13 -2.36 5.57
N ARG A 107 -8.39 -2.27 4.46
CA ARG A 107 -8.66 -1.30 3.39
C ARG A 107 -9.37 -2.06 2.27
N GLY A 108 -10.60 -1.63 1.99
CA GLY A 108 -11.43 -2.05 0.85
C GLY A 108 -11.58 -0.89 -0.12
#